data_AF-A0A964ZGW8-F1
#
_entry.id   AF-A0A964ZGW8-F1
#
_cell.length_a   1.000
_cell.length_b   1.000
_cell.length_c   1.000
_cell.angle_alpha   90.00
_cell.angle_beta   90.00
_cell.angle_gamma   90.00
#
_symmetry.space_group_name_H-M   'P 1'
#
loop_
_entity.id
_entity.type
_entity.pdbx_description
1 polymer ?
#
loop_
_entity_poly.entity_id
_entity_poly.type
_entity_poly.pdbx_seq_one_letter_code
_entity_poly.pdbx_strand_id
1 'polypeptide(L)'
;MSDNRSSRLVAFDTHFDRLLEPSRNFKPTIWLFTTATALGDFGMLWHIVGIVRAVADNSRVKQALILSALMGIESLILNQGIKPFFKRERPTVKGDSRFKIR
;
A
#
# COMPACT_ATOMS: atom_id res chain seq x y z
N MET A 1 -28.81 -13.27 -7.82
CA MET A 1 -28.85 -12.15 -6.84
C MET A 1 -27.45 -11.62 -6.42
N SER A 2 -26.36 -12.36 -6.65
CA SER A 2 -24.97 -11.92 -6.38
C SER A 2 -24.41 -10.97 -7.44
N ASP A 3 -24.82 -11.12 -8.71
CA ASP A 3 -24.34 -10.32 -9.84
C ASP A 3 -24.57 -8.81 -9.67
N ASN A 4 -25.79 -8.42 -9.29
CA ASN A 4 -26.16 -7.00 -9.20
C ASN A 4 -25.35 -6.24 -8.13
N ARG A 5 -24.88 -6.91 -7.07
CA ARG A 5 -24.03 -6.28 -6.05
C ARG A 5 -22.59 -6.12 -6.55
N SER A 6 -22.03 -7.14 -7.19
CA SER A 6 -20.70 -7.08 -7.81
C SER A 6 -20.62 -5.97 -8.87
N SER A 7 -21.61 -5.90 -9.76
CA SER A 7 -21.67 -4.88 -10.81
C SER A 7 -21.74 -3.45 -10.26
N ARG A 8 -22.48 -3.24 -9.16
CA ARG A 8 -22.55 -1.91 -8.50
C ARG A 8 -21.23 -1.52 -7.86
N LEU A 9 -20.50 -2.48 -7.28
CA LEU A 9 -19.16 -2.23 -6.71
C LEU A 9 -18.14 -1.88 -7.80
N VAL A 10 -18.16 -2.59 -8.92
CA VAL A 10 -17.29 -2.29 -10.08
C VAL A 10 -17.62 -0.91 -10.68
N ALA A 11 -18.90 -0.59 -10.82
CA ALA A 11 -19.33 0.72 -11.32
C ALA A 11 -18.90 1.87 -10.39
N PHE A 12 -18.98 1.64 -9.07
CA PHE A 12 -18.50 2.57 -8.05
C PHE A 12 -16.97 2.75 -8.14
N ASP A 13 -16.21 1.65 -8.18
CA ASP A 13 -14.74 1.67 -8.33
C ASP A 13 -14.32 2.45 -9.59
N THR A 14 -14.96 2.16 -10.72
CA THR A 14 -14.72 2.84 -12.01
C THR A 14 -15.11 4.32 -12.00
N HIS A 15 -16.08 4.71 -11.17
CA HIS A 15 -16.44 6.12 -11.01
C HIS A 15 -15.34 6.88 -10.27
N PHE A 16 -14.83 6.32 -9.18
CA PHE A 16 -13.71 6.91 -8.43
C PHE A 16 -12.42 6.97 -9.24
N ASP A 17 -12.12 5.93 -10.02
CA ASP A 17 -10.96 5.95 -10.93
C ASP A 17 -11.03 7.14 -11.89
N ARG A 18 -12.20 7.40 -12.48
CA ARG A 18 -12.41 8.55 -13.38
C ARG A 18 -12.31 9.89 -12.67
N LEU A 19 -12.79 9.99 -11.44
CA LEU A 19 -12.69 11.23 -10.65
C LEU A 19 -11.24 11.54 -10.26
N LEU A 20 -10.42 10.53 -10.03
CA LEU A 20 -9.02 10.69 -9.63
C LEU A 20 -8.07 10.82 -10.82
N GLU A 21 -8.49 10.47 -12.04
CA GLU A 21 -7.67 10.55 -13.25
C GLU A 21 -6.99 11.93 -13.46
N PRO A 22 -7.63 13.09 -13.23
CA PRO A 22 -6.98 14.40 -13.35
C PRO A 22 -5.81 14.60 -12.38
N SER A 23 -5.87 13.98 -11.20
CA SER A 23 -4.84 14.08 -10.17
C SER A 23 -3.51 13.43 -10.62
N ARG A 24 -3.57 12.52 -11.59
CA ARG A 24 -2.41 11.85 -12.21
C ARG A 24 -1.59 12.75 -13.13
N ASN A 25 -2.08 13.95 -13.45
CA ASN A 25 -1.36 14.94 -14.27
C ASN A 25 -0.72 16.05 -13.43
N PHE A 26 -1.04 16.14 -12.14
CA PHE A 26 -0.54 17.19 -11.26
C PHE A 26 0.75 16.74 -10.55
N LYS A 27 1.88 17.36 -10.92
CA LYS A 27 3.22 16.97 -10.44
C LYS A 27 3.34 16.84 -8.91
N PRO A 28 2.79 17.75 -8.08
CA PRO A 28 2.84 17.60 -6.62
C PRO A 28 2.08 16.37 -6.12
N THR A 29 0.92 16.07 -6.70
CA THR A 29 0.12 14.89 -6.32
C THR A 29 0.83 13.60 -6.71
N ILE A 30 1.42 13.55 -7.90
CA ILE A 30 2.24 12.41 -8.35
C ILE A 30 3.39 12.17 -7.38
N TRP A 31 4.12 13.23 -7.01
CA TRP A 31 5.22 13.14 -6.06
C TRP A 31 4.74 12.63 -4.70
N LEU A 32 3.68 13.23 -4.14
CA LEU A 32 3.12 12.83 -2.85
C LEU A 32 2.73 11.35 -2.83
N PHE A 33 1.98 10.88 -3.83
CA PHE A 33 1.56 9.47 -3.88
C PHE A 33 2.72 8.52 -4.13
N THR A 34 3.68 8.89 -4.98
CA THR A 34 4.87 8.06 -5.23
C THR A 34 5.70 7.92 -3.95
N THR A 35 5.92 9.02 -3.23
CA THR A 35 6.65 9.00 -1.96
C THR A 35 5.88 8.26 -0.88
N ALA A 36 4.56 8.45 -0.79
CA ALA A 36 3.72 7.72 0.17
C ALA A 36 3.72 6.21 -0.12
N THR A 37 3.66 5.80 -1.39
CA THR A 37 3.77 4.38 -1.78
C THR A 37 5.14 3.81 -1.42
N ALA A 38 6.22 4.54 -1.69
CA ALA A 38 7.57 4.11 -1.33
C ALA A 38 7.76 3.96 0.18
N LEU A 39 7.21 4.89 0.99
CA LEU A 39 7.26 4.82 2.46
C LEU A 39 6.33 3.75 3.06
N GLY A 40 5.24 3.43 2.38
CA GLY A 40 4.29 2.40 2.78
C GLY A 40 4.76 0.97 2.47
N ASP A 41 5.75 0.82 1.60
CA ASP A 41 6.25 -0.49 1.20
C ASP A 41 6.86 -1.25 2.40
N PHE A 42 6.42 -2.50 2.59
CA PHE A 42 6.79 -3.39 3.70
C PHE A 42 6.74 -2.75 5.11
N GLY A 43 5.93 -1.72 5.33
CA GLY A 43 5.85 -1.03 6.61
C GLY A 43 7.11 -0.23 6.95
N MET A 44 7.84 0.28 5.96
CA MET A 44 9.06 1.07 6.16
C MET A 44 8.84 2.27 7.08
N LEU A 45 7.68 2.93 7.01
CA LEU A 45 7.30 3.99 7.94
C LEU A 45 7.36 3.54 9.41
N TRP A 46 6.84 2.35 9.72
CA TRP A 46 6.86 1.81 11.09
C TRP A 46 8.26 1.43 11.55
N HIS A 47 9.11 0.98 10.63
CA HIS A 47 10.52 0.74 10.92
C HIS A 47 11.26 2.04 11.26
N ILE A 48 10.99 3.13 10.53
CA ILE A 48 11.55 4.45 10.85
C ILE A 48 11.12 4.89 12.25
N VAL A 49 9.83 4.77 12.57
CA VAL A 49 9.31 5.10 13.92
C VAL A 49 9.98 4.22 14.99
N GLY A 50 10.13 2.93 14.74
CA GLY A 50 10.81 1.99 15.63
C GLY A 50 12.27 2.37 15.88
N ILE A 51 13.01 2.72 14.82
CA ILE A 51 14.41 3.15 14.91
C ILE A 51 14.55 4.46 15.68
N VAL A 52 13.74 5.47 15.35
CA VAL A 52 13.76 6.76 16.07
C VAL A 52 13.52 6.55 17.56
N ARG A 53 12.56 5.67 17.90
CA ARG A 53 12.24 5.35 19.30
C ARG A 53 13.34 4.56 20.01
N ALA A 54 14.04 3.68 19.30
CA ALA A 54 15.18 2.94 19.82
C ALA A 54 16.42 3.83 20.04
N VAL A 55 16.66 4.80 19.16
CA VAL A 55 17.74 5.79 19.31
C VAL A 55 17.46 6.74 20.47
N ALA A 56 16.19 7.12 20.69
CA ALA A 56 15.80 7.99 21.81
C ALA A 56 15.91 7.30 23.18
N ASP A 57 15.79 5.97 23.24
CA ASP A 57 15.82 5.20 24.49
C ASP A 57 16.32 3.77 24.22
N ASN A 58 17.58 3.51 24.62
CA ASN A 58 18.23 2.21 24.42
C ASN A 58 17.51 1.04 25.11
N SER A 59 16.67 1.31 26.13
CA SER A 59 15.86 0.26 26.76
C SER A 59 14.74 -0.27 25.85
N ARG A 60 14.41 0.46 24.77
CA ARG A 60 13.30 0.17 23.86
C ARG A 60 13.71 -0.51 22.56
N VAL A 61 14.99 -0.81 22.37
CA VAL A 61 15.51 -1.52 21.19
C VAL A 61 14.75 -2.84 20.97
N LYS A 62 14.49 -3.60 22.05
CA LYS A 62 13.73 -4.86 21.97
C LYS A 62 12.29 -4.65 21.47
N GLN A 63 11.64 -3.55 21.85
CA GLN A 63 10.28 -3.23 21.38
C GLN A 63 10.27 -2.87 19.89
N ALA A 64 11.28 -2.12 19.43
CA ALA A 64 11.44 -1.79 18.02
C ALA A 64 11.68 -3.04 17.15
N LEU A 65 12.48 -3.99 17.64
CA LEU A 65 12.70 -5.28 16.97
C LEU A 65 11.42 -6.12 16.89
N ILE A 66 10.63 -6.20 17.97
CA ILE A 66 9.35 -6.91 17.98
C ILE A 66 8.37 -6.26 16.97
N LEU A 67 8.29 -4.93 16.96
CA LEU A 67 7.45 -4.20 16.02
C LEU A 67 7.84 -4.50 14.56
N SER A 68 9.13 -4.42 14.24
CA SER A 68 9.66 -4.75 12.91
C SER A 68 9.33 -6.18 12.49
N ALA A 69 9.54 -7.15 13.38
CA ALA A 69 9.23 -8.56 13.10
C ALA A 69 7.73 -8.79 12.86
N LEU A 70 6.86 -8.19 13.68
CA LEU A 70 5.41 -8.29 13.51
C LEU A 70 4.94 -7.68 12.19
N MET A 71 5.46 -6.49 11.82
CA MET A 71 5.13 -5.86 10.53
C MET A 71 5.58 -6.72 9.35
N GLY A 72 6.76 -7.34 9.43
CA GLY A 72 7.26 -8.27 8.41
C GLY A 72 6.38 -9.52 8.29
N ILE A 73 6.00 -10.12 9.42
CA ILE A 73 5.13 -11.30 9.48
C ILE A 73 3.74 -10.97 8.92
N GLU A 74 3.13 -9.87 9.35
CA GLU A 74 1.84 -9.42 8.84
C GLU A 74 1.91 -9.21 7.33
N SER A 75 2.95 -8.52 6.84
CA SER A 75 3.14 -8.30 5.40
C SER A 75 3.23 -9.62 4.63
N LEU A 76 3.98 -10.61 5.11
CA LEU A 76 4.08 -11.92 4.47
C LEU A 76 2.75 -12.67 4.50
N ILE A 77 2.11 -12.76 5.67
CA ILE A 77 0.83 -13.47 5.84
C ILE A 77 -0.25 -12.84 4.96
N LEU A 78 -0.39 -11.52 4.97
CA LEU A 78 -1.42 -10.84 4.20
C LEU A 78 -1.09 -10.82 2.70
N ASN A 79 0.12 -10.38 2.33
CA ASN A 79 0.48 -10.14 0.94
C ASN A 79 0.80 -11.41 0.16
N GLN A 80 1.39 -12.41 0.81
CA GLN A 80 1.73 -13.69 0.17
C GLN A 80 0.76 -14.81 0.57
N GLY A 81 0.25 -14.79 1.81
CA GLY A 81 -0.73 -15.77 2.25
C GLY A 81 -2.13 -15.45 1.72
N ILE A 82 -2.71 -14.30 2.12
CA ILE A 82 -4.13 -14.02 1.89
C ILE A 82 -4.42 -13.50 0.47
N LYS A 83 -3.63 -12.54 -0.05
CA LYS A 83 -3.90 -11.90 -1.34
C LYS A 83 -4.07 -12.89 -2.51
N PRO A 84 -3.28 -13.99 -2.64
CA PRO A 84 -3.48 -14.95 -3.73
C PRO A 84 -4.82 -15.68 -3.75
N PHE A 85 -5.52 -15.77 -2.61
CA PHE A 85 -6.87 -16.36 -2.57
C PHE A 85 -7.90 -15.50 -3.30
N PHE A 86 -7.69 -14.18 -3.33
CA PHE A 86 -8.52 -13.24 -4.05
C PHE A 86 -7.94 -13.07 -5.46
N LYS A 87 -8.39 -13.88 -6.42
CA LYS A 87 -8.02 -13.84 -7.85
C LYS A 87 -8.51 -12.56 -8.56
N ARG A 88 -8.28 -11.38 -7.96
CA ARG A 88 -8.68 -10.08 -8.50
C ARG A 88 -7.68 -9.64 -9.57
N GLU A 89 -8.16 -9.39 -10.79
CA GLU A 89 -7.32 -8.83 -11.85
C GLU A 89 -6.92 -7.38 -11.52
N ARG A 90 -5.70 -7.01 -11.93
CA ARG A 90 -5.22 -5.63 -11.84
C ARG A 90 -5.74 -4.86 -13.06
N PRO A 91 -6.22 -3.60 -12.91
CA PRO A 91 -6.67 -2.78 -14.03
C PRO A 91 -5.59 -2.58 -15.12
N THR A 92 -4.31 -2.67 -14.74
CA THR A 92 -3.17 -2.69 -15.66
C THR A 92 -2.20 -3.79 -15.25
N VAL A 93 -1.72 -4.58 -16.22
CA VAL A 93 -0.83 -5.73 -15.97
C VAL A 93 0.61 -5.29 -15.65
N LYS A 94 1.03 -4.10 -16.11
CA LYS A 94 2.40 -3.58 -15.97
C LYS A 94 2.50 -2.24 -15.22
N GLY A 95 1.40 -1.78 -14.60
CA GLY A 95 1.31 -0.41 -14.10
C GLY A 95 1.10 0.61 -15.23
N ASP A 96 0.88 1.87 -14.86
CA ASP A 96 0.77 2.97 -15.83
C ASP A 96 2.19 3.44 -16.22
N SER A 97 2.46 3.47 -17.53
CA SER A 97 3.72 3.94 -18.13
C SER A 97 4.17 5.35 -17.69
N ARG A 98 3.25 6.18 -17.19
CA ARG A 98 3.53 7.52 -16.68
C ARG A 98 4.27 7.52 -15.35
N PHE A 99 4.29 6.40 -14.62
CA PHE A 99 4.90 6.29 -13.29
C PHE A 99 5.99 5.22 -13.27
N LYS A 100 7.11 5.55 -12.61
CA LYS A 100 8.24 4.63 -12.44
C LYS A 100 8.04 3.76 -11.18
N ILE A 101 6.85 3.18 -11.05
CA ILE A 101 6.42 2.36 -9.91
C ILE A 101 5.93 1.04 -10.51
N ARG A 102 6.48 -0.09 -10.04
CA ARG A 102 6.19 -1.41 -10.59
C ARG A 102 5.48 -2.29 -9.58
#